data_AF-A0A3A8W7D3-F1
#
_entry.id   AF-A0A3A8W7D3-F1
#
_cell.length_a   1.000
_cell.length_b   1.000
_cell.length_c   1.000
_cell.angle_alpha   90.00
_cell.angle_beta   90.00
_cell.angle_gamma   90.00
#
_symmetry.space_group_name_H-M   'P 1'
#
loop_
_entity.id
_entity.type
_entity.pdbx_description
1 polymer ?
#
loop_
_entity_poly.entity_id
_entity_poly.type
_entity_poly.pdbx_seq_one_letter_code
_entity_poly.pdbx_strand_id
1 'polypeptide(L)'
;MIYDEFRAGINEYSALWAKGLKKQANKVLATFAENFRNNVPQENSDEILYQFCCDFYDENGYSELREHGGLDLPYSLMGLVYEFLKRACLANKMPQMRWAYQLGGRYYYPFDRNLEQDPYDVLKRAYEHPECDEKTVRLYLENLLYDLDFGAHHFPEGCCIAREQYLEDVTTAEKILREHNLPLEFTKDLEYYKTLYRVYFEWSDSGRNGDFDELLRVAGISFTAPRAFYYTILPRK
;
A
#
# COMPACT_ATOMS: atom_id res chain seq x y z
N MET A 1 16.01 -7.33 -26.31
CA MET A 1 15.59 -5.99 -25.87
C MET A 1 16.52 -5.53 -24.78
N ILE A 2 16.91 -4.26 -24.76
CA ILE A 2 17.66 -3.60 -23.67
C ILE A 2 16.77 -2.57 -22.94
N TYR A 3 17.24 -2.03 -21.81
CA TYR A 3 16.45 -1.11 -20.99
C TYR A 3 15.98 0.16 -21.74
N ASP A 4 16.84 0.76 -22.58
CA ASP A 4 16.46 1.93 -23.37
C ASP A 4 15.33 1.65 -24.36
N GLU A 5 15.29 0.46 -24.95
CA GLU A 5 14.21 0.03 -25.83
C GLU A 5 12.92 -0.20 -25.04
N PHE A 6 13.03 -0.73 -23.82
CA PHE A 6 11.89 -0.90 -22.92
C PHE A 6 11.28 0.45 -22.52
N ARG A 7 12.13 1.40 -22.14
CA ARG A 7 11.73 2.78 -21.83
C ARG A 7 11.11 3.48 -23.04
N ALA A 8 11.66 3.27 -24.24
CA ALA A 8 11.07 3.82 -25.47
C ALA A 8 9.65 3.31 -25.70
N GLY A 9 9.37 2.02 -25.44
CA GLY A 9 8.01 1.46 -25.52
C GLY A 9 7.03 2.08 -24.52
N ILE A 10 7.48 2.35 -23.29
CA ILE A 10 6.68 3.07 -22.29
C ILE A 10 6.42 4.52 -22.73
N ASN A 11 7.44 5.21 -23.24
CA ASN A 11 7.32 6.59 -23.70
C ASN A 11 6.32 6.72 -24.86
N GLU A 12 6.25 5.73 -25.76
CA GLU A 12 5.25 5.71 -26.83
C GLU A 12 3.82 5.64 -26.27
N TYR A 13 3.60 4.79 -25.26
CA TYR A 13 2.33 4.72 -24.54
C TYR A 13 1.97 6.09 -23.92
N SER A 14 2.89 6.67 -23.14
CA SER A 14 2.66 7.96 -22.46
C SER A 14 2.38 9.10 -23.45
N ALA A 15 3.09 9.13 -24.59
CA ALA A 15 2.88 10.13 -25.63
C ALA A 15 1.49 10.04 -26.29
N LEU A 16 0.96 8.83 -26.48
CA LEU A 16 -0.40 8.64 -26.98
C LEU A 16 -1.45 9.00 -25.93
N TRP A 17 -1.20 8.64 -24.66
CA TRP A 17 -2.11 8.95 -23.56
C TRP A 17 -2.23 10.47 -23.35
N ALA A 18 -1.12 11.20 -23.37
CA ALA A 18 -1.09 12.66 -23.26
C ALA A 18 -1.88 13.37 -24.37
N LYS A 19 -2.00 12.75 -25.56
CA LYS A 19 -2.84 13.23 -26.67
C LYS A 19 -4.33 12.87 -26.54
N GLY A 20 -4.73 12.22 -25.44
CA GLY A 20 -6.09 11.73 -25.22
C GLY A 20 -6.43 10.43 -25.97
N LEU A 21 -5.45 9.76 -26.59
CA LEU A 21 -5.66 8.56 -27.41
C LEU A 21 -5.61 7.27 -26.58
N LYS A 22 -6.32 7.23 -25.44
CA LYS A 22 -6.23 6.17 -24.41
C LYS A 22 -6.38 4.76 -24.96
N LYS A 23 -7.36 4.52 -25.85
CA LYS A 23 -7.60 3.20 -26.46
C LYS A 23 -6.42 2.74 -27.34
N GLN A 24 -5.81 3.67 -28.07
CA GLN A 24 -4.65 3.37 -28.92
C GLN A 24 -3.41 3.15 -28.06
N ALA A 25 -3.19 3.98 -27.04
CA ALA A 25 -2.12 3.82 -26.06
C ALA A 25 -2.17 2.42 -25.43
N ASN A 26 -3.32 2.01 -24.90
CA ASN A 26 -3.49 0.68 -24.30
C ASN A 26 -3.22 -0.46 -25.30
N LYS A 27 -3.59 -0.29 -26.58
CA LYS A 27 -3.31 -1.30 -27.61
C LYS A 27 -1.81 -1.41 -27.89
N VAL A 28 -1.11 -0.28 -28.02
CA VAL A 28 0.35 -0.23 -28.21
C VAL A 28 1.05 -0.90 -27.05
N LEU A 29 0.69 -0.54 -25.81
CA LEU A 29 1.30 -1.13 -24.62
C LEU A 29 1.01 -2.63 -24.49
N ALA A 30 -0.19 -3.08 -24.85
CA ALA A 30 -0.53 -4.50 -24.83
C ALA A 30 0.33 -5.29 -25.83
N THR A 31 0.47 -4.81 -27.07
CA THR A 31 1.35 -5.43 -28.08
C THR A 31 2.82 -5.38 -27.66
N PHE A 32 3.28 -4.27 -27.09
CA PHE A 32 4.63 -4.16 -26.55
C PHE A 32 4.87 -5.19 -25.44
N ALA A 33 3.94 -5.31 -24.48
CA ALA A 33 4.08 -6.25 -23.36
C ALA A 33 4.05 -7.72 -23.82
N GLU A 34 3.22 -8.05 -24.81
CA GLU A 34 3.20 -9.38 -25.43
C GLU A 34 4.53 -9.69 -26.13
N ASN A 35 5.06 -8.75 -26.91
CA ASN A 35 6.36 -8.91 -27.57
C ASN A 35 7.50 -9.03 -26.57
N PHE A 36 7.47 -8.25 -25.49
CA PHE A 36 8.44 -8.35 -24.39
C PHE A 36 8.44 -9.75 -23.79
N ARG A 37 7.25 -10.25 -23.41
CA ARG A 37 7.09 -11.56 -22.80
C ARG A 37 7.56 -12.70 -23.70
N ASN A 38 7.27 -12.63 -24.99
CA ASN A 38 7.51 -13.74 -25.91
C ASN A 38 8.93 -13.77 -26.49
N ASN A 39 9.63 -12.62 -26.54
CA ASN A 39 10.89 -12.50 -27.27
C ASN A 39 12.10 -12.09 -26.41
N VAL A 40 11.90 -11.73 -25.14
CA VAL A 40 13.00 -11.38 -24.23
C VAL A 40 13.26 -12.57 -23.29
N PRO A 41 14.49 -13.12 -23.25
CA PRO A 41 14.84 -14.16 -22.29
C PRO A 41 14.59 -13.71 -20.85
N GLN A 42 14.22 -14.66 -19.97
CA GLN A 42 13.81 -14.32 -18.62
C GLN A 42 14.88 -13.54 -17.84
N GLU A 43 16.15 -13.96 -17.88
CA GLU A 43 17.25 -13.27 -17.20
C GLU A 43 17.35 -11.80 -17.61
N ASN A 44 17.30 -11.52 -18.92
CA ASN A 44 17.32 -10.16 -19.45
C ASN A 44 16.04 -9.39 -19.07
N SER A 45 14.88 -10.08 -19.06
CA SER A 45 13.61 -9.45 -18.70
C SER A 45 13.58 -9.05 -17.21
N ASP A 46 14.16 -9.88 -16.34
CA ASP A 46 14.24 -9.63 -14.90
C ASP A 46 15.19 -8.46 -14.61
N GLU A 47 16.31 -8.35 -15.32
CA GLU A 47 17.23 -7.20 -15.22
C GLU A 47 16.56 -5.89 -15.67
N ILE A 48 15.85 -5.91 -16.80
CA ILE A 48 15.10 -4.75 -17.32
C ILE A 48 14.00 -4.32 -16.34
N LEU A 49 13.23 -5.28 -15.82
CA LEU A 49 12.14 -5.00 -14.89
C LEU A 49 12.65 -4.56 -13.53
N TYR A 50 13.80 -5.06 -13.08
CA TYR A 50 14.48 -4.56 -11.89
C TYR A 50 14.85 -3.08 -12.06
N GLN A 51 15.54 -2.71 -13.14
CA GLN A 51 15.89 -1.31 -13.41
C GLN A 51 14.64 -0.43 -13.52
N PHE A 52 13.59 -0.92 -14.20
CA PHE A 52 12.31 -0.21 -14.25
C PHE A 52 11.72 0.04 -12.86
N CYS A 53 11.74 -0.96 -11.97
CA CYS A 53 11.21 -0.81 -10.61
C CYS A 53 12.06 0.14 -9.77
N CYS A 54 13.39 0.14 -9.91
CA CYS A 54 14.26 1.15 -9.30
C CYS A 54 13.82 2.55 -9.73
N ASP A 55 13.76 2.80 -11.04
CA ASP A 55 13.38 4.11 -11.57
C ASP A 55 11.98 4.52 -11.07
N PHE A 56 11.01 3.60 -11.12
CA PHE A 56 9.60 3.87 -10.79
C PHE A 56 9.33 4.06 -9.30
N TYR A 57 9.81 3.15 -8.44
CA TYR A 57 9.53 3.15 -7.00
C TYR A 57 10.56 3.92 -6.20
N ASP A 58 11.79 4.05 -6.70
CA ASP A 58 12.89 4.58 -5.92
C ASP A 58 13.42 5.94 -6.37
N GLU A 59 13.39 6.24 -7.66
CA GLU A 59 14.01 7.45 -8.22
C GLU A 59 13.00 8.50 -8.71
N ASN A 60 11.70 8.34 -8.40
CA ASN A 60 10.61 9.19 -8.89
C ASN A 60 10.55 9.29 -10.43
N GLY A 61 11.07 8.28 -11.14
CA GLY A 61 10.93 8.14 -12.58
C GLY A 61 9.47 7.91 -12.99
N TYR A 62 9.22 8.13 -14.27
CA TYR A 62 7.91 7.85 -14.90
C TYR A 62 6.73 8.57 -14.23
N SER A 63 6.92 9.84 -13.84
CA SER A 63 5.87 10.67 -13.24
C SER A 63 4.60 10.72 -14.10
N GLU A 64 4.76 10.68 -15.43
CA GLU A 64 3.67 10.64 -16.39
C GLU A 64 2.75 9.43 -16.20
N LEU A 65 3.27 8.27 -15.81
CA LEU A 65 2.44 7.08 -15.56
C LEU A 65 1.54 7.27 -14.34
N ARG A 66 2.01 8.02 -13.33
CA ARG A 66 1.27 8.29 -12.09
C ARG A 66 0.09 9.25 -12.31
N GLU A 67 0.13 10.06 -13.37
CA GLU A 67 -0.94 11.02 -13.71
C GLU A 67 -2.15 10.36 -14.41
N HIS A 68 -2.09 9.07 -14.73
CA HIS A 68 -3.04 8.42 -15.63
C HIS A 68 -4.28 7.80 -14.96
N GLY A 69 -4.49 7.99 -13.65
CA GLY A 69 -5.81 7.79 -13.01
C GLY A 69 -5.90 6.79 -11.87
N GLY A 70 -4.82 6.60 -11.11
CA GLY A 70 -4.78 5.75 -9.92
C GLY A 70 -3.33 5.43 -9.60
N LEU A 71 -3.05 4.94 -8.40
CA LEU A 71 -1.70 4.58 -7.92
C LEU A 71 -1.02 3.46 -8.73
N ASP A 72 -1.62 3.02 -9.83
CA ASP A 72 -1.36 1.75 -10.48
C ASP A 72 -0.76 1.94 -11.88
N LEU A 73 0.20 1.08 -12.21
CA LEU A 73 0.73 0.95 -13.56
C LEU A 73 -0.38 0.60 -14.55
N PRO A 74 -0.26 1.02 -15.83
CA PRO A 74 -1.17 0.55 -16.87
C PRO A 74 -1.22 -0.98 -16.90
N TYR A 75 -2.42 -1.56 -17.06
CA TYR A 75 -2.68 -2.99 -16.83
C TYR A 75 -1.66 -3.95 -17.46
N SER A 76 -1.30 -3.74 -18.73
CA SER A 76 -0.32 -4.60 -19.42
C SER A 76 1.09 -4.52 -18.84
N LEU A 77 1.50 -3.34 -18.38
CA LEU A 77 2.80 -3.14 -17.71
C LEU A 77 2.77 -3.69 -16.29
N MET A 78 1.67 -3.46 -15.56
CA MET A 78 1.43 -4.03 -14.23
C MET A 78 1.58 -5.56 -14.25
N GLY A 79 1.06 -6.23 -15.29
CA GLY A 79 1.18 -7.68 -15.43
C GLY A 79 2.62 -8.17 -15.70
N LEU A 80 3.47 -7.38 -16.35
CA LEU A 80 4.89 -7.74 -16.51
C LEU A 80 5.64 -7.62 -15.18
N VAL A 81 5.44 -6.49 -14.51
CA VAL A 81 6.06 -6.20 -13.21
C VAL A 81 5.60 -7.23 -12.17
N TYR A 82 4.31 -7.60 -12.18
CA TYR A 82 3.78 -8.62 -11.31
C TYR A 82 4.57 -9.93 -11.39
N GLU A 83 4.69 -10.51 -12.58
CA GLU A 83 5.26 -11.83 -12.75
C GLU A 83 6.72 -11.86 -12.28
N PHE A 84 7.44 -10.77 -12.55
CA PHE A 84 8.78 -10.55 -12.01
C PHE A 84 8.80 -10.49 -10.48
N LEU A 85 7.97 -9.62 -9.88
CA LEU A 85 7.91 -9.45 -8.43
C LEU A 85 7.42 -10.71 -7.72
N LYS A 86 6.46 -11.46 -8.28
CA LYS A 86 5.98 -12.74 -7.74
C LYS A 86 7.14 -13.72 -7.57
N ARG A 87 7.97 -13.89 -8.62
CA ARG A 87 9.17 -14.75 -8.56
C ARG A 87 10.18 -14.23 -7.53
N ALA A 88 10.42 -12.93 -7.49
CA ALA A 88 11.36 -12.32 -6.55
C ALA A 88 10.91 -12.45 -5.09
N CYS A 89 9.60 -12.31 -4.81
CA CYS A 89 9.00 -12.52 -3.49
C CYS A 89 9.10 -13.99 -3.03
N LEU A 90 8.90 -14.95 -3.93
CA LEU A 90 9.13 -16.38 -3.64
C LEU A 90 10.61 -16.65 -3.33
N ALA A 91 11.52 -15.94 -4.01
CA ALA A 91 12.95 -15.98 -3.74
C ALA A 91 13.40 -15.08 -2.57
N ASN A 92 12.46 -14.47 -1.85
CA ASN A 92 12.68 -13.61 -0.68
C ASN A 92 13.67 -12.47 -0.94
N LYS A 93 13.51 -11.76 -2.07
CA LYS A 93 14.44 -10.70 -2.49
C LYS A 93 13.99 -9.31 -2.04
N MET A 94 14.96 -8.52 -1.56
CA MET A 94 14.83 -7.08 -1.35
C MET A 94 15.51 -6.32 -2.49
N PRO A 95 14.95 -5.16 -2.92
CA PRO A 95 13.74 -4.49 -2.41
C PRO A 95 12.42 -4.97 -3.07
N GLN A 96 12.42 -6.06 -3.84
CA GLN A 96 11.26 -6.49 -4.64
C GLN A 96 10.02 -6.80 -3.81
N MET A 97 10.16 -7.33 -2.59
CA MET A 97 9.01 -7.53 -1.69
C MET A 97 8.35 -6.19 -1.33
N ARG A 98 9.12 -5.13 -1.06
CA ARG A 98 8.58 -3.78 -0.86
C ARG A 98 7.84 -3.32 -2.13
N TRP A 99 8.46 -3.45 -3.29
CA TRP A 99 7.84 -3.04 -4.56
C TRP A 99 6.54 -3.80 -4.86
N ALA A 100 6.46 -5.08 -4.49
CA ALA A 100 5.25 -5.89 -4.66
C ALA A 100 4.08 -5.33 -3.85
N TYR A 101 4.33 -4.96 -2.60
CA TYR A 101 3.32 -4.25 -1.80
C TYR A 101 2.96 -2.89 -2.41
N GLN A 102 3.94 -2.12 -2.90
CA GLN A 102 3.67 -0.82 -3.54
C GLN A 102 2.90 -0.95 -4.87
N LEU A 103 2.96 -2.11 -5.54
CA LEU A 103 2.20 -2.40 -6.75
C LEU A 103 0.74 -2.79 -6.47
N GLY A 104 0.51 -3.59 -5.43
CA GLY A 104 -0.81 -4.16 -5.14
C GLY A 104 -1.60 -3.47 -4.03
N GLY A 105 -0.91 -2.68 -3.21
CA GLY A 105 -1.44 -2.13 -1.98
C GLY A 105 -2.08 -3.21 -1.10
N ARG A 106 -3.14 -2.81 -0.38
CA ARG A 106 -3.81 -3.62 0.63
C ARG A 106 -5.03 -4.41 0.15
N TYR A 107 -5.64 -4.00 -0.97
CA TYR A 107 -7.06 -4.31 -1.22
C TYR A 107 -7.36 -5.02 -2.53
N TYR A 108 -6.46 -4.99 -3.49
CA TYR A 108 -6.77 -5.58 -4.78
C TYR A 108 -5.53 -5.88 -5.61
N TYR A 109 -5.32 -7.17 -5.88
CA TYR A 109 -4.36 -7.62 -6.86
C TYR A 109 -5.04 -8.42 -7.99
N PRO A 110 -5.25 -7.84 -9.19
CA PRO A 110 -6.05 -8.49 -10.23
C PRO A 110 -5.44 -9.79 -10.77
N PHE A 111 -4.14 -10.01 -10.56
CA PHE A 111 -3.43 -11.19 -11.00
C PHE A 111 -3.19 -12.23 -9.89
N ASP A 112 -3.65 -11.96 -8.66
CA ASP A 112 -3.63 -12.92 -7.54
C ASP A 112 -5.03 -13.05 -6.95
N ARG A 113 -5.91 -13.72 -7.70
CA ARG A 113 -7.29 -13.94 -7.29
C ARG A 113 -7.42 -14.90 -6.11
N ASN A 114 -6.37 -15.68 -5.84
CA ASN A 114 -6.32 -16.66 -4.78
C ASN A 114 -5.69 -16.10 -3.50
N LEU A 115 -5.11 -14.89 -3.55
CA LEU A 115 -4.31 -14.29 -2.48
C LEU A 115 -3.17 -15.23 -2.03
N GLU A 116 -2.50 -15.87 -3.00
CA GLU A 116 -1.30 -16.70 -2.77
C GLU A 116 -0.19 -15.91 -2.08
N GLN A 117 -0.10 -14.61 -2.34
CA GLN A 117 0.80 -13.67 -1.70
C GLN A 117 -0.03 -12.56 -1.06
N ASP A 118 -0.39 -12.72 0.22
CA ASP A 118 -0.98 -11.63 0.99
C ASP A 118 -0.01 -10.44 0.98
N PRO A 119 -0.40 -9.27 0.44
CA PRO A 119 0.47 -8.10 0.40
C PRO A 119 0.98 -7.71 1.79
N TYR A 120 0.18 -7.86 2.84
CA TYR A 120 0.60 -7.54 4.20
C TYR A 120 1.72 -8.47 4.68
N ASP A 121 1.57 -9.77 4.42
CA ASP A 121 2.61 -10.75 4.75
C ASP A 121 3.90 -10.46 3.98
N VAL A 122 3.79 -10.06 2.71
CA VAL A 122 4.96 -9.66 1.91
C VAL A 122 5.64 -8.43 2.50
N LEU A 123 4.90 -7.40 2.91
CA LEU A 123 5.48 -6.20 3.51
C LEU A 123 6.09 -6.48 4.89
N LYS A 124 5.44 -7.29 5.73
CA LYS A 124 5.98 -7.73 7.02
C LYS A 124 7.30 -8.50 6.82
N ARG A 125 7.32 -9.45 5.88
CA ARG A 125 8.54 -10.18 5.49
C ARG A 125 9.64 -9.26 4.96
N ALA A 126 9.28 -8.23 4.20
CA ALA A 126 10.24 -7.23 3.72
C ALA A 126 10.87 -6.46 4.89
N TYR A 127 10.04 -6.03 5.85
CA TYR A 127 10.50 -5.34 7.06
C TYR A 127 11.42 -6.22 7.93
N GLU A 128 11.08 -7.50 8.10
CA GLU A 128 11.84 -8.46 8.88
C GLU A 128 13.10 -8.99 8.15
N HIS A 129 13.30 -8.61 6.88
CA HIS A 129 14.41 -9.09 6.07
C HIS A 129 15.76 -8.53 6.56
N PRO A 130 16.86 -9.32 6.55
CA PRO A 130 18.19 -8.81 6.91
C PRO A 130 18.69 -7.66 6.04
N GLU A 131 18.20 -7.57 4.80
CA GLU A 131 18.51 -6.49 3.84
C GLU A 131 17.38 -5.45 3.75
N CYS A 132 16.60 -5.27 4.82
CA CYS A 132 15.54 -4.27 4.88
C CYS A 132 16.11 -2.84 4.68
N ASP A 133 15.53 -2.10 3.73
CA ASP A 133 15.92 -0.73 3.42
C ASP A 133 15.08 0.30 4.20
N GLU A 134 15.56 1.54 4.32
CA GLU A 134 14.87 2.62 5.05
C GLU A 134 13.47 2.92 4.47
N LYS A 135 13.29 2.74 3.17
CA LYS A 135 11.99 2.93 2.51
C LYS A 135 10.98 1.87 2.93
N THR A 136 11.43 0.65 3.17
CA THR A 136 10.62 -0.47 3.66
C THR A 136 10.20 -0.23 5.10
N VAL A 137 11.13 0.21 5.95
CA VAL A 137 10.83 0.60 7.34
C VAL A 137 9.76 1.68 7.38
N ARG A 138 9.95 2.74 6.57
CA ARG A 138 8.98 3.84 6.47
C ARG A 138 7.63 3.35 5.98
N LEU A 139 7.60 2.58 4.88
CA LEU A 139 6.35 2.06 4.30
C LEU A 139 5.60 1.14 5.28
N TYR A 140 6.33 0.34 6.06
CA TYR A 140 5.72 -0.52 7.06
C TYR A 140 5.14 0.31 8.22
N LEU A 141 5.80 1.37 8.67
CA LEU A 141 5.23 2.29 9.66
C LEU A 141 3.99 3.02 9.14
N GLU A 142 4.03 3.52 7.90
CA GLU A 142 2.87 4.11 7.23
C GLU A 142 1.70 3.11 7.17
N ASN A 143 1.99 1.84 6.91
CA ASN A 143 1.00 0.77 6.97
C ASN A 143 0.43 0.62 8.39
N LEU A 144 1.25 0.52 9.43
CA LEU A 144 0.74 0.38 10.82
C LEU A 144 -0.17 1.57 11.22
N LEU A 145 0.21 2.80 10.87
CA LEU A 145 -0.63 3.97 11.17
C LEU A 145 -1.94 3.96 10.38
N TYR A 146 -1.92 3.48 9.14
CA TYR A 146 -3.13 3.28 8.37
C TYR A 146 -4.05 2.23 9.02
N ASP A 147 -3.52 1.14 9.58
CA ASP A 147 -4.33 0.14 10.31
C ASP A 147 -5.04 0.76 11.51
N LEU A 148 -4.35 1.64 12.24
CA LEU A 148 -4.94 2.39 13.34
C LEU A 148 -6.02 3.38 12.86
N ASP A 149 -5.82 4.03 11.71
CA ASP A 149 -6.84 4.89 11.11
C ASP A 149 -8.10 4.10 10.72
N PHE A 150 -7.90 2.99 9.99
CA PHE A 150 -8.97 2.12 9.54
C PHE A 150 -9.70 1.48 10.73
N GLY A 151 -8.97 1.10 11.77
CA GLY A 151 -9.52 0.55 13.00
C GLY A 151 -10.47 1.53 13.71
N ALA A 152 -10.15 2.82 13.71
CA ALA A 152 -10.98 3.88 14.27
C ALA A 152 -12.16 4.29 13.39
N HIS A 153 -12.30 3.74 12.17
CA HIS A 153 -13.28 4.19 11.18
C HIS A 153 -14.74 4.12 11.64
N HIS A 154 -15.07 3.22 12.58
CA HIS A 154 -16.41 3.07 13.14
C HIS A 154 -16.54 3.61 14.57
N PHE A 155 -15.58 4.40 15.05
CA PHE A 155 -15.70 5.00 16.38
C PHE A 155 -16.83 6.04 16.39
N PRO A 156 -17.62 6.12 17.48
CA PRO A 156 -17.59 5.26 18.68
C PRO A 156 -18.44 3.98 18.59
N GLU A 157 -19.18 3.74 17.51
CA GLU A 157 -20.11 2.62 17.39
C GLU A 157 -19.43 1.24 17.52
N GLY A 158 -18.23 1.10 16.98
CA GLY A 158 -17.42 -0.12 17.00
C GLY A 158 -15.97 0.11 16.55
N CYS A 159 -15.11 -0.90 16.69
CA CYS A 159 -13.72 -0.86 16.24
C CYS A 159 -13.53 -1.86 15.08
N CYS A 160 -12.89 -1.44 14.00
CA CYS A 160 -12.67 -2.31 12.83
C CYS A 160 -11.49 -3.28 13.02
N ILE A 161 -10.68 -3.07 14.06
CA ILE A 161 -9.58 -3.97 14.43
C ILE A 161 -9.78 -4.54 15.84
N ALA A 162 -9.17 -5.70 16.10
CA ALA A 162 -9.14 -6.28 17.44
C ALA A 162 -8.26 -5.44 18.38
N ARG A 163 -8.51 -5.50 19.69
CA ARG A 163 -7.69 -4.80 20.70
C ARG A 163 -6.25 -5.33 20.69
N GLU A 164 -6.07 -6.62 20.44
CA GLU A 164 -4.78 -7.28 20.31
C GLU A 164 -3.98 -6.74 19.11
N GLN A 165 -4.64 -6.55 17.97
CA GLN A 165 -4.02 -5.95 16.78
C GLN A 165 -3.56 -4.53 17.06
N TYR A 166 -4.40 -3.70 17.68
CA TYR A 166 -4.01 -2.35 18.12
C TYR A 166 -2.75 -2.36 18.99
N LEU A 167 -2.65 -3.28 19.96
CA LEU A 167 -1.48 -3.38 20.84
C LEU A 167 -0.22 -3.80 20.08
N GLU A 168 -0.34 -4.76 19.15
CA GLU A 168 0.78 -5.19 18.30
C GLU A 168 1.26 -4.04 17.39
N ASP A 169 0.33 -3.33 16.74
CA ASP A 169 0.63 -2.24 15.82
C ASP A 169 1.33 -1.09 16.55
N VAL A 170 0.79 -0.66 17.70
CA VAL A 170 1.41 0.39 18.52
C VAL A 170 2.79 -0.03 19.00
N THR A 171 2.94 -1.24 19.53
CA THR A 171 4.23 -1.74 20.03
C THR A 171 5.28 -1.76 18.91
N THR A 172 4.89 -2.21 17.73
CA THR A 172 5.77 -2.29 16.56
C THR A 172 6.13 -0.89 16.05
N ALA A 173 5.16 0.03 15.97
CA ALA A 173 5.39 1.41 15.57
C ALA A 173 6.32 2.15 16.55
N GLU A 174 6.13 1.97 17.86
CA GLU A 174 7.02 2.53 18.89
C GLU A 174 8.45 1.98 18.79
N LYS A 175 8.60 0.69 18.46
CA LYS A 175 9.90 0.09 18.21
C LYS A 175 10.57 0.76 17.00
N ILE A 176 9.86 0.87 15.88
CA ILE A 176 10.40 1.47 14.65
C ILE A 176 10.85 2.92 14.91
N LEU A 177 10.01 3.73 15.56
CA LEU A 177 10.32 5.14 15.87
C LEU A 177 11.50 5.30 16.84
N ARG A 178 11.82 4.27 17.63
CA ARG A 178 12.98 4.27 18.53
C ARG A 178 14.27 3.87 17.82
N GLU A 179 14.16 2.93 16.88
CA GLU A 179 15.30 2.35 16.18
C GLU A 179 15.71 3.16 14.93
N HIS A 180 14.79 3.94 14.36
CA HIS A 180 15.00 4.67 13.11
C HIS A 180 14.75 6.16 13.27
N ASN A 181 15.59 6.97 12.62
CA ASN A 181 15.44 8.42 12.57
C ASN A 181 14.40 8.82 11.51
N LEU A 182 13.13 8.78 11.90
CA LEU A 182 12.01 9.14 11.04
C LEU A 182 11.47 10.54 11.36
N PRO A 183 10.78 11.16 10.40
CA PRO A 183 10.16 12.46 10.62
C PRO A 183 9.21 12.51 11.82
N LEU A 184 9.19 13.64 12.54
CA LEU A 184 8.45 13.81 13.80
C LEU A 184 6.92 13.66 13.62
N GLU A 185 6.39 13.89 12.42
CA GLU A 185 4.98 13.64 12.11
C GLU A 185 4.54 12.22 12.47
N PHE A 186 5.36 11.20 12.23
CA PHE A 186 5.00 9.82 12.56
C PHE A 186 4.79 9.60 14.06
N THR A 187 5.62 10.23 14.90
CA THR A 187 5.44 10.19 16.35
C THR A 187 4.15 10.90 16.76
N LYS A 188 3.82 12.03 16.13
CA LYS A 188 2.59 12.76 16.42
C LYS A 188 1.35 11.96 16.04
N ASP A 189 1.37 11.31 14.88
CA ASP A 189 0.28 10.48 14.40
C ASP A 189 0.07 9.26 15.31
N LEU A 190 1.16 8.61 15.74
CA LEU A 190 1.07 7.49 16.67
C LEU A 190 0.50 7.92 18.03
N GLU A 191 0.95 9.04 18.60
CA GLU A 191 0.42 9.55 19.87
C GLU A 191 -1.05 9.98 19.77
N TYR A 192 -1.47 10.50 18.61
CA TYR A 192 -2.87 10.77 18.32
C TYR A 192 -3.69 9.48 18.38
N TYR A 193 -3.29 8.41 17.66
CA TYR A 193 -4.03 7.15 17.68
C TYR A 193 -4.00 6.48 19.05
N LYS A 194 -2.87 6.47 19.76
CA LYS A 194 -2.80 5.97 21.15
C LYS A 194 -3.81 6.67 22.06
N THR A 195 -3.94 7.97 21.92
CA THR A 195 -4.90 8.76 22.71
C THR A 195 -6.34 8.42 22.32
N LEU A 196 -6.65 8.37 21.02
CA LEU A 196 -7.97 8.03 20.49
C LEU A 196 -8.45 6.65 20.95
N TYR A 197 -7.60 5.63 20.81
CA TYR A 197 -7.91 4.27 21.22
C TYR A 197 -8.02 4.12 22.73
N ARG A 198 -7.17 4.80 23.52
CA ARG A 198 -7.30 4.82 24.98
C ARG A 198 -8.68 5.33 25.38
N VAL A 199 -9.10 6.49 24.87
CA VAL A 199 -10.42 7.07 25.17
C VAL A 199 -11.53 6.10 24.77
N TYR A 200 -11.44 5.51 23.58
CA TYR A 200 -12.41 4.52 23.11
C TYR A 200 -12.52 3.29 24.01
N PHE A 201 -11.40 2.67 24.38
CA PHE A 201 -11.41 1.48 25.20
C PHE A 201 -11.87 1.77 26.63
N GLU A 202 -11.44 2.87 27.25
CA GLU A 202 -11.91 3.29 28.57
C GLU A 202 -13.43 3.55 28.56
N TRP A 203 -13.92 4.28 27.55
CA TRP A 203 -15.34 4.55 27.39
C TRP A 203 -16.13 3.25 27.15
N SER A 204 -15.68 2.38 26.26
CA SER A 204 -16.31 1.09 25.97
C SER A 204 -16.35 0.18 27.20
N ASP A 205 -15.23 0.03 27.90
CA ASP A 205 -15.09 -0.82 29.10
C ASP A 205 -15.91 -0.29 30.28
N SER A 206 -16.19 1.02 30.32
CA SER A 206 -17.09 1.64 31.32
C SER A 206 -18.59 1.40 31.07
N GLY A 207 -18.94 0.63 30.03
CA GLY A 207 -20.32 0.48 29.60
C GLY A 207 -20.83 1.70 28.82
N ARG A 208 -19.93 2.40 28.13
CA ARG A 208 -20.22 3.61 27.32
C ARG A 208 -20.76 4.76 28.16
N ASN A 209 -20.17 4.96 29.34
CA ASN A 209 -20.58 6.03 30.25
C ASN A 209 -20.05 7.40 29.79
N GLY A 210 -20.95 8.38 29.67
CA GLY A 210 -20.61 9.73 29.20
C GLY A 210 -20.63 9.88 27.68
N ASP A 211 -20.42 11.12 27.24
CA ASP A 211 -20.39 11.51 25.84
C ASP A 211 -18.98 11.33 25.25
N PHE A 212 -18.85 10.58 24.16
CA PHE A 212 -17.55 10.25 23.58
C PHE A 212 -16.82 11.48 23.03
N ASP A 213 -17.54 12.39 22.37
CA ASP A 213 -16.97 13.62 21.81
C ASP A 213 -16.44 14.55 22.93
N GLU A 214 -17.15 14.62 24.05
CA GLU A 214 -16.69 15.32 25.26
C GLU A 214 -15.39 14.71 25.80
N LEU A 215 -15.30 13.39 25.88
CA LEU A 215 -14.10 12.70 26.36
C LEU A 215 -12.90 12.95 25.45
N LEU A 216 -13.10 12.98 24.14
CA LEU A 216 -12.07 13.33 23.16
C LEU A 216 -11.59 14.77 23.34
N ARG A 217 -12.52 15.71 23.56
CA ARG A 217 -12.20 17.12 23.84
C ARG A 217 -11.37 17.27 25.11
N VAL A 218 -11.72 16.55 26.18
CA VAL A 218 -10.96 16.52 27.43
C VAL A 218 -9.57 15.91 27.22
N ALA A 219 -9.45 14.89 26.37
CA ALA A 219 -8.18 14.29 25.98
C ALA A 219 -7.34 15.16 25.02
N GLY A 220 -7.89 16.28 24.55
CA GLY A 220 -7.18 17.26 23.71
C GLY A 220 -7.01 16.83 22.25
N ILE A 221 -7.81 15.88 21.78
CA ILE A 221 -7.79 15.42 20.38
C ILE A 221 -9.10 15.74 19.68
N SER A 222 -9.02 16.01 18.38
CA SER A 222 -10.18 16.16 17.50
C SER A 222 -10.29 14.92 16.64
N PHE A 223 -11.44 14.26 16.71
CA PHE A 223 -11.78 13.13 15.84
C PHE A 223 -13.12 13.44 15.19
N THR A 224 -13.21 13.20 13.88
CA THR A 224 -14.47 13.31 13.15
C THR A 224 -14.82 11.93 12.64
N ALA A 225 -15.84 11.33 13.25
CA ALA A 225 -16.33 10.03 12.82
C ALA A 225 -16.73 10.07 11.33
N PRO A 226 -16.24 9.14 10.50
CA PRO A 226 -16.79 8.93 9.17
C PRO A 226 -18.29 8.64 9.29
N ARG A 227 -19.13 9.27 8.46
CA ARG A 227 -20.57 8.95 8.44
C ARG A 227 -20.78 7.57 7.86
N ALA A 228 -20.81 6.53 8.69
CA ALA A 228 -21.16 5.18 8.29
C ALA A 228 -22.69 5.03 8.19
N PHE A 229 -23.18 4.66 7.01
CA PHE A 229 -24.60 4.31 6.82
C PHE A 229 -24.79 2.82 7.06
N TYR A 230 -25.28 2.45 8.25
CA TYR A 230 -25.66 1.07 8.54
C TYR A 230 -27.05 0.79 7.93
N TYR A 231 -27.10 -0.01 6.86
CA TYR A 231 -28.36 -0.48 6.30
C TYR A 231 -28.96 -1.55 7.22
N THR A 232 -30.06 -1.24 7.89
CA THR A 232 -30.84 -2.24 8.62
C THR A 232 -31.44 -3.22 7.61
N ILE A 233 -30.99 -4.48 7.65
CA ILE A 233 -31.63 -5.55 6.87
C ILE A 233 -33.03 -5.73 7.47
N LEU A 234 -34.04 -5.16 6.82
CA LEU A 234 -35.43 -5.44 7.16
C LEU A 234 -35.70 -6.93 6.91
N PRO A 235 -36.34 -7.65 7.85
CA PRO A 235 -36.69 -9.04 7.63
C PRO A 235 -37.54 -9.15 6.37
N ARG A 236 -37.14 -10.05 5.47
CA ARG A 236 -37.96 -10.40 4.29
C ARG A 236 -39.28 -10.95 4.81
N LYS A 237 -40.38 -10.29 4.44
CA LYS A 237 -41.75 -10.79 4.65
C LYS A 237 -41.98 -12.06 3.85
#